data_AF-A0A6C0F4D6-F1
#
_entry.id   AF-A0A6C0F4D6-F1
#
_cell.length_a   1.000
_cell.length_b   1.000
_cell.length_c   1.000
_cell.angle_alpha   90.00
_cell.angle_beta   90.00
_cell.angle_gamma   90.00
#
_symmetry.space_group_name_H-M   'P 1'
#
loop_
_entity.id
_entity.type
_entity.pdbx_description
1 polymer ?
#
loop_
_entity_poly.entity_id
_entity_poly.type
_entity_poly.pdbx_seq_one_letter_code
_entity_poly.pdbx_strand_id
1 'polypeptide(L)'
;MQPIPKIVVFDLDETLGYFVELGIFWDCLDYFLKEKIANIIILNQEYFNEILDLFPEFIRPNILSILFYLKNKKQQRHCHKLMIYTNNQGPLEWAQFIKKYFEKKIHYNLFNQIIAAFKVSGKQVEICRTTHDKCHHDLVKCSQISPDTQICFLDDNYFPEMTHENVYYIHVKPYVHDLSFEEMIARFKSSEIGKKILSTDELKEEFTPIIMKHFKRYAYNCIKKNEDEYEVDKIITKKIMIHLQTFFKIRSDSASCKKKTQKNVKYRVNKTRSRTNKK
;
A
#
# COMPACT_ATOMS: atom_id res chain seq x y z
N MET A 1 28.30 -23.51 -1.11
CA MET A 1 27.78 -22.28 -1.74
C MET A 1 26.96 -21.53 -0.70
N GLN A 2 27.12 -20.20 -0.58
CA GLN A 2 26.21 -19.41 0.25
C GLN A 2 24.82 -19.43 -0.39
N PRO A 3 23.73 -19.47 0.40
CA PRO A 3 22.38 -19.44 -0.15
C PRO A 3 22.14 -18.12 -0.88
N ILE A 4 21.54 -18.18 -2.07
CA ILE A 4 21.15 -17.01 -2.85
C ILE A 4 20.22 -16.12 -1.99
N PRO A 5 20.51 -14.82 -1.82
CA PRO A 5 19.66 -13.93 -1.04
C PRO A 5 18.24 -13.85 -1.60
N LYS A 6 17.25 -13.87 -0.69
CA LYS A 6 15.84 -13.63 -1.01
C LYS A 6 15.38 -12.30 -0.45
N ILE A 7 14.67 -11.50 -1.24
CA ILE A 7 14.05 -10.26 -0.80
C ILE A 7 12.57 -10.22 -1.14
N VAL A 8 11.83 -9.39 -0.43
CA VAL A 8 10.41 -9.09 -0.72
C VAL A 8 10.26 -7.59 -0.96
N VAL A 9 9.55 -7.23 -2.01
CA VAL A 9 9.32 -5.84 -2.40
C VAL A 9 7.81 -5.64 -2.53
N PHE A 10 7.29 -4.69 -1.77
CA PHE A 10 5.89 -4.29 -1.81
C PHE A 10 5.74 -2.97 -2.54
N ASP A 11 4.70 -2.84 -3.33
CA ASP A 11 4.07 -1.56 -3.54
C ASP A 11 3.33 -1.07 -2.27
N LEU A 12 2.99 0.22 -2.22
CA LEU A 12 2.40 0.89 -1.05
C LEU A 12 0.87 0.99 -1.14
N ASP A 13 0.38 1.99 -1.87
CA ASP A 13 -1.05 2.27 -2.04
C ASP A 13 -1.71 1.15 -2.84
N GLU A 14 -2.97 0.82 -2.56
CA GLU A 14 -3.75 -0.27 -3.17
C GLU A 14 -3.16 -1.69 -2.97
N THR A 15 -1.93 -1.79 -2.46
CA THR A 15 -1.23 -3.04 -2.14
C THR A 15 -1.22 -3.33 -0.63
N LEU A 16 -0.71 -2.40 0.20
CA LEU A 16 -0.72 -2.50 1.67
C LEU A 16 -2.01 -1.92 2.28
N GLY A 17 -2.64 -1.00 1.59
CA GLY A 17 -3.84 -0.29 2.04
C GLY A 17 -4.23 0.80 1.05
N TYR A 18 -5.38 1.44 1.30
CA TYR A 18 -5.89 2.54 0.51
C TYR A 18 -5.81 3.83 1.32
N PHE A 19 -4.84 4.71 0.99
CA PHE A 19 -4.48 5.84 1.87
C PHE A 19 -4.88 7.22 1.32
N VAL A 20 -5.65 7.27 0.23
CA VAL A 20 -6.04 8.55 -0.42
C VAL A 20 -6.91 9.40 0.51
N GLU A 21 -8.01 8.86 1.03
CA GLU A 21 -8.90 9.60 1.94
C GLU A 21 -8.24 9.97 3.26
N LEU A 22 -7.38 9.08 3.78
CA LEU A 22 -6.55 9.39 4.95
C LEU A 22 -5.66 10.61 4.68
N GLY A 23 -5.03 10.67 3.50
CA GLY A 23 -4.20 11.81 3.07
C GLY A 23 -5.01 13.10 2.99
N ILE A 24 -6.20 13.06 2.39
CA ILE A 24 -7.09 14.22 2.32
C ILE A 24 -7.51 14.67 3.72
N PHE A 25 -7.88 13.74 4.60
CA PHE A 25 -8.24 14.05 5.98
C PHE A 25 -7.07 14.65 6.76
N TRP A 26 -5.88 14.08 6.60
CA TRP A 26 -4.64 14.57 7.20
C TRP A 26 -4.34 16.01 6.77
N ASP A 27 -4.43 16.31 5.47
CA ASP A 27 -4.23 17.66 4.94
C ASP A 27 -5.28 18.65 5.46
N CYS A 28 -6.55 18.23 5.52
CA CYS A 28 -7.62 19.06 6.07
C CYS A 28 -7.43 19.34 7.56
N LEU A 29 -6.97 18.35 8.33
CA LEU A 29 -6.66 18.52 9.75
C LEU A 29 -5.48 19.48 9.93
N ASP A 30 -4.39 19.30 9.17
CA ASP A 30 -3.24 20.20 9.20
C ASP A 30 -3.64 21.65 8.90
N TYR A 31 -4.51 21.84 7.90
CA TYR A 31 -5.09 23.14 7.59
C TYR A 31 -5.91 23.71 8.77
N PHE A 32 -6.79 22.93 9.38
CA PHE A 32 -7.58 23.37 10.54
C PHE A 32 -6.68 23.78 11.72
N LEU A 33 -5.63 23.01 12.00
CA LEU A 33 -4.68 23.31 13.07
C LEU A 33 -3.90 24.61 12.83
N LYS A 34 -3.56 24.90 11.56
CA LYS A 34 -2.95 26.16 11.15
C LYS A 34 -3.89 27.35 11.34
N GLU A 35 -5.15 27.20 10.95
CA GLU A 35 -6.14 28.28 11.01
C GLU A 35 -6.58 28.57 12.45
N LYS A 36 -6.85 27.54 13.25
CA LYS A 36 -7.52 27.68 14.56
C LYS A 36 -6.62 27.54 15.77
N ILE A 37 -5.49 26.86 15.64
CA ILE A 37 -4.60 26.55 16.77
C ILE A 37 -3.18 27.08 16.52
N ALA A 38 -2.98 27.92 15.51
CA ALA A 38 -1.73 28.64 15.20
C ALA A 38 -0.45 27.76 15.25
N ASN A 39 -0.56 26.49 14.83
CA ASN A 39 0.53 25.49 14.88
C ASN A 39 1.07 25.15 16.28
N ILE A 40 0.32 25.41 17.36
CA ILE A 40 0.67 24.89 18.70
C ILE A 40 0.74 23.35 18.66
N ILE A 41 -0.14 22.73 17.86
CA ILE A 41 -0.12 21.30 17.56
C ILE A 41 0.51 21.12 16.18
N ILE A 42 1.59 20.34 16.13
CA ILE A 42 2.26 19.93 14.89
C ILE A 42 2.00 18.45 14.69
N LEU A 43 1.36 18.10 13.58
CA LEU A 43 1.11 16.71 13.22
C LEU A 43 2.43 15.98 13.00
N ASN A 44 2.54 14.78 13.58
CA ASN A 44 3.74 13.96 13.55
C ASN A 44 3.37 12.47 13.50
N GLN A 45 4.36 11.58 13.60
CA GLN A 45 4.14 10.14 13.56
C GLN A 45 3.14 9.62 14.62
N GLU A 46 3.10 10.20 15.81
CA GLU A 46 2.18 9.77 16.87
C GLU A 46 0.73 10.07 16.48
N TYR A 47 0.47 11.32 16.07
CA TYR A 47 -0.82 11.73 15.51
C TYR A 47 -1.21 10.85 14.30
N PHE A 48 -0.27 10.58 13.39
CA PHE A 48 -0.53 9.71 12.25
C PHE A 48 -0.99 8.32 12.67
N ASN A 49 -0.34 7.73 13.67
CA ASN A 49 -0.70 6.41 14.14
C ASN A 49 -2.09 6.40 14.80
N GLU A 50 -2.36 7.38 15.66
CA GLU A 50 -3.64 7.49 16.35
C GLU A 50 -4.80 7.77 15.37
N ILE A 51 -4.58 8.59 14.34
CA ILE A 51 -5.58 8.90 13.32
C ILE A 51 -5.83 7.68 12.42
N LEU A 52 -4.78 7.00 11.94
CA LEU A 52 -4.97 5.79 11.13
C LEU A 52 -5.65 4.66 11.92
N ASP A 53 -5.47 4.61 13.24
CA ASP A 53 -6.18 3.67 14.10
C ASP A 53 -7.69 3.89 14.15
N LEU A 54 -8.18 5.08 13.79
CA LEU A 54 -9.62 5.37 13.67
C LEU A 54 -10.24 4.80 12.38
N PHE A 55 -9.40 4.48 11.39
CA PHE A 55 -9.82 4.11 10.03
C PHE A 55 -9.13 2.81 9.59
N PRO A 56 -9.32 1.69 10.31
CA PRO A 56 -8.71 0.40 9.96
C PRO A 56 -9.11 -0.10 8.56
N GLU A 57 -10.21 0.40 7.99
CA GLU A 57 -10.69 0.11 6.64
C GLU A 57 -9.69 0.53 5.55
N PHE A 58 -8.87 1.54 5.82
CA PHE A 58 -7.80 1.96 4.90
C PHE A 58 -6.64 0.96 4.85
N ILE A 59 -6.58 -0.01 5.78
CA ILE A 59 -5.56 -1.04 5.79
C ILE A 59 -6.11 -2.28 5.10
N ARG A 60 -5.33 -2.87 4.18
CA ARG A 60 -5.76 -4.10 3.50
C ARG A 60 -6.02 -5.21 4.52
N PRO A 61 -7.16 -5.90 4.46
CA PRO A 61 -7.52 -6.89 5.47
C PRO A 61 -6.46 -7.99 5.59
N ASN A 62 -6.09 -8.33 6.83
CA ASN A 62 -5.07 -9.33 7.18
C ASN A 62 -3.63 -9.02 6.73
N ILE A 63 -3.31 -7.79 6.32
CA ILE A 63 -1.93 -7.45 5.92
C ILE A 63 -0.95 -7.57 7.09
N LEU A 64 -1.37 -7.26 8.32
CA LEU A 64 -0.52 -7.42 9.50
C LEU A 64 -0.05 -8.87 9.69
N SER A 65 -0.90 -9.86 9.40
CA SER A 65 -0.51 -11.28 9.45
C SER A 65 0.59 -11.61 8.44
N ILE A 66 0.55 -11.01 7.25
CA ILE A 66 1.63 -11.12 6.26
C ILE A 66 2.91 -10.48 6.80
N LEU A 67 2.82 -9.27 7.36
CA LEU A 67 4.00 -8.58 7.90
C LEU A 67 4.61 -9.33 9.09
N PHE A 68 3.82 -9.93 9.98
CA PHE A 68 4.30 -10.81 11.04
C PHE A 68 4.99 -12.06 10.49
N TYR A 69 4.42 -12.69 9.46
CA TYR A 69 5.07 -13.81 8.79
C TYR A 69 6.44 -13.41 8.20
N LEU A 70 6.52 -12.25 7.56
CA LEU A 70 7.76 -11.73 6.97
C LEU A 70 8.79 -11.31 8.03
N LYS A 71 8.34 -10.73 9.15
CA LYS A 71 9.17 -10.52 10.35
C LYS A 71 9.84 -11.82 10.79
N ASN A 72 9.07 -12.90 10.92
CA ASN A 72 9.61 -14.21 11.28
C ASN A 72 10.61 -14.72 10.25
N LYS A 73 10.34 -14.57 8.94
CA LYS A 73 11.29 -14.94 7.89
C LYS A 73 12.59 -14.15 7.94
N LYS A 74 12.53 -12.87 8.27
CA LYS A 74 13.71 -12.03 8.43
C LYS A 74 14.51 -12.41 9.67
N GLN A 75 13.85 -12.66 10.80
CA GLN A 75 14.50 -13.12 12.03
C GLN A 75 15.17 -14.49 11.87
N GLN A 76 14.57 -15.38 11.08
CA GLN A 76 15.15 -16.67 10.69
C GLN A 76 16.25 -16.56 9.62
N ARG A 77 16.60 -15.34 9.18
CA ARG A 77 17.56 -15.07 8.09
C ARG A 77 17.18 -15.68 6.73
N HIS A 78 15.91 -16.02 6.54
CA HIS A 78 15.36 -16.50 5.26
C HIS A 78 14.97 -15.36 4.31
N CYS A 79 14.82 -14.14 4.83
CA CYS A 79 14.55 -12.92 4.05
C CYS A 79 15.64 -11.90 4.36
N HIS A 80 16.45 -11.56 3.37
CA HIS A 80 17.59 -10.66 3.52
C HIS A 80 17.13 -9.20 3.66
N LYS A 81 16.34 -8.71 2.68
CA LYS A 81 15.78 -7.36 2.68
C LYS A 81 14.27 -7.40 2.43
N LEU A 82 13.58 -6.40 2.96
CA LEU A 82 12.18 -6.12 2.64
C LEU A 82 12.06 -4.64 2.32
N MET A 83 11.42 -4.29 1.21
CA MET A 83 11.41 -2.92 0.68
C MET A 83 10.01 -2.48 0.29
N ILE A 84 9.80 -1.17 0.28
CA ILE A 84 8.66 -0.53 -0.40
C ILE A 84 9.19 0.06 -1.71
N TYR A 85 8.57 -0.24 -2.84
CA TYR A 85 8.85 0.39 -4.12
C TYR A 85 7.55 0.98 -4.66
N THR A 86 7.41 2.30 -4.57
CA THR A 86 6.14 3.00 -4.83
C THR A 86 6.28 4.05 -5.93
N ASN A 87 5.16 4.32 -6.61
CA ASN A 87 5.00 5.43 -7.52
C ASN A 87 4.19 6.59 -6.91
N ASN A 88 3.89 6.54 -5.60
CA ASN A 88 3.21 7.60 -4.90
C ASN A 88 3.96 8.93 -5.09
N GLN A 89 3.25 9.96 -5.57
CA GLN A 89 3.78 11.28 -5.88
C GLN A 89 3.65 12.28 -4.71
N GLY A 90 3.06 11.86 -3.60
CA GLY A 90 3.05 12.61 -2.36
C GLY A 90 4.45 12.78 -1.76
N PRO A 91 4.57 13.57 -0.69
CA PRO A 91 5.84 13.73 0.02
C PRO A 91 6.39 12.37 0.49
N LEU A 92 7.70 12.18 0.43
CA LEU A 92 8.36 10.96 0.93
C LEU A 92 7.98 10.65 2.39
N GLU A 93 7.75 11.69 3.19
CA GLU A 93 7.31 11.59 4.58
C GLU A 93 5.99 10.81 4.73
N TRP A 94 5.06 10.90 3.77
CA TRP A 94 3.81 10.13 3.78
C TRP A 94 4.07 8.63 3.76
N ALA A 95 4.92 8.17 2.83
CA ALA A 95 5.33 6.77 2.76
C ALA A 95 6.10 6.34 4.02
N GLN A 96 6.89 7.25 4.62
CA GLN A 96 7.57 6.98 5.89
C GLN A 96 6.60 6.83 7.05
N PHE A 97 5.55 7.65 7.13
CA PHE A 97 4.51 7.54 8.14
C PHE A 97 3.79 6.20 8.07
N ILE A 98 3.39 5.76 6.88
CA ILE A 98 2.75 4.46 6.65
C ILE A 98 3.72 3.30 7.01
N LYS A 99 4.97 3.36 6.56
CA LYS A 99 6.01 2.37 6.91
C LYS A 99 6.13 2.23 8.43
N LYS A 100 6.34 3.36 9.13
CA LYS A 100 6.54 3.39 10.58
C LYS A 100 5.29 2.96 11.34
N TYR A 101 4.09 3.25 10.83
CA TYR A 101 2.85 2.73 11.39
C TYR A 101 2.83 1.20 11.41
N PHE A 102 3.10 0.57 10.26
CA PHE A 102 3.16 -0.89 10.19
C PHE A 102 4.25 -1.48 11.09
N GLU A 103 5.45 -0.87 11.11
CA GLU A 103 6.55 -1.30 11.98
C GLU A 103 6.20 -1.17 13.48
N LYS A 104 5.47 -0.13 13.87
CA LYS A 104 4.91 0.03 15.22
C LYS A 104 3.92 -1.08 15.54
N LYS A 105 2.99 -1.39 14.64
CA LYS A 105 1.97 -2.44 14.84
C LYS A 105 2.56 -3.85 15.01
N ILE A 106 3.69 -4.13 14.38
CA ILE A 106 4.38 -5.43 14.51
C ILE A 106 5.55 -5.40 15.50
N HIS A 107 5.80 -4.25 16.14
CA HIS A 107 6.94 -4.01 17.03
C HIS A 107 8.27 -4.46 16.45
N TYR A 108 8.56 -4.06 15.20
CA TYR A 108 9.78 -4.46 14.48
C TYR A 108 10.06 -3.58 13.26
N ASN A 109 11.31 -3.16 13.10
CA ASN A 109 11.79 -2.44 11.90
C ASN A 109 11.94 -3.41 10.72
N LEU A 110 10.84 -3.65 10.01
CA LEU A 110 10.74 -4.65 8.97
C LEU A 110 11.33 -4.19 7.64
N PHE A 111 11.03 -2.94 7.25
CA PHE A 111 11.32 -2.40 5.93
C PHE A 111 12.70 -1.73 5.94
N ASN A 112 13.58 -2.22 5.08
CA ASN A 112 14.95 -1.72 4.92
C ASN A 112 15.01 -0.39 4.17
N GLN A 113 14.12 -0.19 3.20
CA GLN A 113 14.20 0.92 2.26
C GLN A 113 12.83 1.23 1.67
N ILE A 114 12.62 2.51 1.35
CA ILE A 114 11.56 2.99 0.45
C ILE A 114 12.27 3.48 -0.82
N ILE A 115 11.86 2.99 -1.98
CA ILE A 115 12.24 3.52 -3.29
C ILE A 115 11.04 4.35 -3.76
N ALA A 116 11.23 5.66 -3.84
CA ALA A 116 10.16 6.62 -4.11
C ALA A 116 9.85 6.77 -5.61
N ALA A 117 8.88 7.61 -5.94
CA ALA A 117 8.58 7.99 -7.31
C ALA A 117 9.81 8.58 -8.03
N PHE A 118 9.95 8.30 -9.32
CA PHE A 118 11.04 8.85 -10.14
C PHE A 118 11.00 10.37 -10.18
N LYS A 119 9.85 10.96 -10.52
CA LYS A 119 9.64 12.40 -10.56
C LYS A 119 8.36 12.80 -9.85
N VAL A 120 8.40 13.94 -9.19
CA VAL A 120 7.24 14.63 -8.62
C VAL A 120 7.27 16.07 -9.14
N SER A 121 6.17 16.53 -9.73
CA SER A 121 6.07 17.86 -10.35
C SER A 121 7.22 18.18 -11.32
N GLY A 122 7.59 17.18 -12.13
CA GLY A 122 8.66 17.29 -13.14
C GLY A 122 10.10 17.22 -12.60
N LYS A 123 10.30 17.29 -11.28
CA LYS A 123 11.63 17.19 -10.65
C LYS A 123 11.91 15.75 -10.25
N GLN A 124 13.13 15.28 -10.55
CA GLN A 124 13.56 13.94 -10.14
C GLN A 124 13.74 13.91 -8.62
N VAL A 125 13.06 12.96 -7.97
CA VAL A 125 13.10 12.77 -6.51
C VAL A 125 13.98 11.56 -6.19
N GLU A 126 13.77 10.44 -6.87
CA GLU A 126 14.58 9.23 -6.69
C GLU A 126 15.69 9.18 -7.76
N ILE A 127 16.91 9.58 -7.37
CA ILE A 127 18.05 9.77 -8.28
C ILE A 127 18.47 8.46 -8.95
N CYS A 128 18.32 7.34 -8.26
CA CYS A 128 18.69 6.03 -8.80
C CYS A 128 17.71 5.51 -9.86
N ARG A 129 16.47 6.02 -9.90
CA ARG A 129 15.47 5.66 -10.92
C ARG A 129 15.69 6.39 -12.23
N THR A 130 15.27 5.75 -13.32
CA THR A 130 15.36 6.29 -14.68
C THR A 130 14.00 6.38 -15.37
N THR A 131 12.97 5.71 -14.84
CA THR A 131 11.64 5.62 -15.44
C THR A 131 10.52 5.82 -14.42
N HIS A 132 9.35 6.28 -14.90
CA HIS A 132 8.13 6.40 -14.08
C HIS A 132 7.53 5.05 -13.72
N ASP A 133 7.58 4.10 -14.65
CA ASP A 133 7.18 2.72 -14.39
C ASP A 133 8.19 2.06 -13.45
N LYS A 134 7.73 1.05 -12.71
CA LYS A 134 8.63 0.25 -11.89
C LYS A 134 9.28 -0.78 -12.78
N CYS A 135 10.61 -0.88 -12.74
CA CYS A 135 11.33 -1.86 -13.52
C CYS A 135 12.38 -2.58 -12.68
N HIS A 136 12.75 -3.79 -13.11
CA HIS A 136 13.74 -4.61 -12.42
C HIS A 136 15.11 -3.91 -12.36
N HIS A 137 15.49 -3.22 -13.43
CA HIS A 137 16.75 -2.48 -13.50
C HIS A 137 16.86 -1.39 -12.42
N ASP A 138 15.85 -0.51 -12.33
CA ASP A 138 15.80 0.55 -11.32
C ASP A 138 15.76 -0.04 -9.91
N LEU A 139 15.01 -1.12 -9.68
CA LEU A 139 14.96 -1.82 -8.39
C LEU A 139 16.35 -2.32 -7.97
N VAL A 140 17.07 -3.03 -8.83
CA VAL A 140 18.41 -3.56 -8.53
C VAL A 140 19.39 -2.42 -8.23
N LYS A 141 19.40 -1.38 -9.08
CA LYS A 141 20.26 -0.21 -8.93
C LYS A 141 19.98 0.56 -7.64
N CYS A 142 18.71 0.86 -7.35
CA CYS A 142 18.30 1.64 -6.18
C CYS A 142 18.53 0.90 -4.86
N SER A 143 18.40 -0.43 -4.86
CA SER A 143 18.51 -1.22 -3.64
C SER A 143 19.90 -1.81 -3.39
N GLN A 144 20.82 -1.64 -4.35
CA GLN A 144 22.19 -2.16 -4.31
C GLN A 144 22.20 -3.65 -3.94
N ILE A 145 21.31 -4.42 -4.54
CA ILE A 145 21.26 -5.88 -4.42
C ILE A 145 22.02 -6.51 -5.59
N SER A 146 22.50 -7.74 -5.39
CA SER A 146 23.16 -8.47 -6.46
C SER A 146 22.12 -8.91 -7.52
N PRO A 147 22.43 -8.90 -8.83
CA PRO A 147 21.49 -9.28 -9.90
C PRO A 147 20.94 -10.72 -9.82
N ASP A 148 21.64 -11.61 -9.11
CA ASP A 148 21.22 -13.00 -8.84
C ASP A 148 20.24 -13.13 -7.67
N THR A 149 19.97 -12.03 -6.95
CA THR A 149 19.02 -12.00 -5.82
C THR A 149 17.65 -12.46 -6.27
N GLN A 150 17.04 -13.38 -5.52
CA GLN A 150 15.66 -13.79 -5.75
C GLN A 150 14.70 -12.76 -5.14
N ILE A 151 13.79 -12.26 -5.96
CA ILE A 151 12.90 -11.14 -5.61
C ILE A 151 11.46 -11.65 -5.63
N CYS A 152 10.72 -11.42 -4.55
CA CYS A 152 9.26 -11.53 -4.57
C CYS A 152 8.69 -10.12 -4.69
N PHE A 153 8.08 -9.81 -5.83
CA PHE A 153 7.57 -8.46 -6.13
C PHE A 153 6.03 -8.48 -6.09
N LEU A 154 5.46 -7.67 -5.21
CA LEU A 154 4.02 -7.58 -4.96
C LEU A 154 3.53 -6.18 -5.35
N ASP A 155 2.60 -6.13 -6.29
CA ASP A 155 2.08 -4.88 -6.82
C ASP A 155 0.65 -5.07 -7.33
N ASP A 156 -0.19 -4.06 -7.17
CA ASP A 156 -1.55 -4.05 -7.68
C ASP A 156 -1.61 -3.73 -9.17
N ASN A 157 -0.56 -3.09 -9.69
CA ASN A 157 -0.37 -2.78 -11.10
C ASN A 157 0.60 -3.79 -11.74
N TYR A 158 0.38 -4.06 -13.02
CA TYR A 158 1.28 -4.92 -13.80
C TYR A 158 2.36 -4.09 -14.51
N PHE A 159 3.62 -4.33 -14.16
CA PHE A 159 4.78 -3.69 -14.78
C PHE A 159 5.55 -4.69 -15.65
N PRO A 160 5.49 -4.56 -17.00
CA PRO A 160 6.16 -5.49 -17.91
C PRO A 160 7.67 -5.60 -17.66
N GLU A 161 8.34 -4.46 -17.45
CA GLU A 161 9.80 -4.34 -17.23
C GLU A 161 10.27 -4.85 -15.85
N MET A 162 9.36 -5.30 -15.00
CA MET A 162 9.66 -6.00 -13.75
C MET A 162 9.64 -7.54 -13.92
N THR A 163 9.20 -8.03 -15.09
CA THR A 163 9.25 -9.46 -15.42
C THR A 163 10.69 -9.89 -15.65
N HIS A 164 11.25 -10.69 -14.73
CA HIS A 164 12.62 -11.17 -14.79
C HIS A 164 12.71 -12.60 -14.26
N GLU A 165 13.74 -13.35 -14.65
CA GLU A 165 13.90 -14.77 -14.24
C GLU A 165 14.02 -14.97 -12.72
N ASN A 166 14.61 -13.99 -12.04
CA ASN A 166 14.78 -13.97 -10.59
C ASN A 166 13.60 -13.33 -9.84
N VAL A 167 12.54 -12.91 -10.55
CA VAL A 167 11.37 -12.25 -9.97
C VAL A 167 10.19 -13.21 -9.91
N TYR A 168 9.75 -13.52 -8.69
CA TYR A 168 8.46 -14.08 -8.39
C TYR A 168 7.44 -12.94 -8.29
N TYR A 169 6.71 -12.70 -9.38
CA TYR A 169 5.73 -11.61 -9.46
C TYR A 169 4.38 -12.04 -8.88
N ILE A 170 3.82 -11.25 -7.97
CA ILE A 170 2.46 -11.38 -7.44
C ILE A 170 1.68 -10.12 -7.81
N HIS A 171 0.89 -10.22 -8.88
CA HIS A 171 -0.02 -9.16 -9.30
C HIS A 171 -1.34 -9.32 -8.54
N VAL A 172 -1.64 -8.39 -7.64
CA VAL A 172 -2.83 -8.43 -6.79
C VAL A 172 -3.90 -7.52 -7.36
N LYS A 173 -5.18 -7.78 -7.05
CA LYS A 173 -6.23 -6.80 -7.35
C LYS A 173 -5.98 -5.55 -6.48
N PRO A 174 -6.16 -4.32 -6.99
CA PRO A 174 -6.13 -3.11 -6.18
C PRO A 174 -7.10 -3.17 -5.00
N TYR A 175 -6.63 -2.76 -3.82
CA TYR A 175 -7.45 -2.58 -2.63
C TYR A 175 -7.90 -1.13 -2.52
N VAL A 176 -9.21 -0.89 -2.66
CA VAL A 176 -9.83 0.44 -2.51
C VAL A 176 -10.95 0.35 -1.49
N HIS A 177 -10.93 1.17 -0.45
CA HIS A 177 -12.01 1.21 0.53
C HIS A 177 -12.21 2.65 1.00
N ASP A 178 -13.34 3.22 0.62
CA ASP A 178 -13.71 4.56 1.03
C ASP A 178 -14.60 4.56 2.28
N LEU A 179 -14.57 5.66 3.02
CA LEU A 179 -15.47 6.02 4.12
C LEU A 179 -16.11 7.37 3.83
N SER A 180 -17.36 7.59 4.26
CA SER A 180 -17.94 8.93 4.09
C SER A 180 -17.22 9.93 4.99
N PHE A 181 -17.11 11.19 4.54
CA PHE A 181 -16.41 12.21 5.31
C PHE A 181 -17.14 12.54 6.61
N GLU A 182 -18.47 12.45 6.60
CA GLU A 182 -19.29 12.56 7.80
C GLU A 182 -18.91 11.49 8.82
N GLU A 183 -18.69 10.25 8.37
CA GLU A 183 -18.24 9.16 9.22
C GLU A 183 -16.82 9.41 9.75
N MET A 184 -15.90 9.87 8.89
CA MET A 184 -14.53 10.19 9.31
C MET A 184 -14.50 11.29 10.38
N ILE A 185 -15.26 12.37 10.17
CA ILE A 185 -15.40 13.49 11.11
C ILE A 185 -16.02 13.01 12.42
N ALA A 186 -17.09 12.21 12.36
CA ALA A 186 -17.76 11.70 13.56
C ALA A 186 -16.82 10.82 14.39
N ARG A 187 -16.13 9.86 13.76
CA ARG A 187 -15.13 9.01 14.42
C ARG A 187 -14.03 9.85 15.06
N PHE A 188 -13.47 10.81 14.33
CA PHE A 188 -12.45 11.71 14.87
C PHE A 188 -12.95 12.49 16.08
N LYS A 189 -14.07 13.21 15.99
CA LYS A 189 -14.63 14.00 17.12
C LYS A 189 -14.90 13.15 18.36
N SER A 190 -15.28 11.89 18.18
CA SER A 190 -15.57 10.96 19.28
C SER A 190 -14.32 10.32 19.91
N SER A 191 -13.19 10.34 19.20
CA SER A 191 -11.93 9.72 19.64
C SER A 191 -11.20 10.55 20.69
N GLU A 192 -10.29 9.92 21.44
CA GLU A 192 -9.48 10.61 22.45
C GLU A 192 -8.56 11.68 21.85
N ILE A 193 -7.92 11.39 20.71
CA ILE A 193 -7.12 12.35 19.96
C ILE A 193 -7.95 13.54 19.48
N GLY A 194 -9.16 13.29 19.00
CA GLY A 194 -10.08 14.34 18.58
C GLY A 194 -10.55 15.20 19.74
N LYS A 195 -10.90 14.62 20.89
CA LYS A 195 -11.26 15.39 22.11
C LYS A 195 -10.08 16.22 22.62
N LYS A 196 -8.85 15.71 22.52
CA LYS A 196 -7.64 16.43 22.90
C LYS A 196 -7.37 17.62 22.00
N ILE A 197 -7.51 17.45 20.68
CA ILE A 197 -7.32 18.52 19.69
C ILE A 197 -8.47 19.54 19.77
N LEU A 198 -9.71 19.06 19.90
CA LEU A 198 -10.93 19.85 20.00
C LEU A 198 -11.30 20.09 21.47
N SER A 199 -10.37 20.71 22.20
CA SER A 199 -10.44 20.86 23.65
C SER A 199 -11.49 21.88 24.13
N THR A 200 -11.91 22.80 23.26
CA THR A 200 -12.93 23.82 23.55
C THR A 200 -14.19 23.57 22.73
N ASP A 201 -15.34 24.07 23.21
CA ASP A 201 -16.60 23.94 22.49
C ASP A 201 -16.60 24.73 21.17
N GLU A 202 -15.93 25.89 21.14
CA GLU A 202 -15.68 26.66 19.91
C GLU A 202 -14.98 25.81 18.84
N LEU A 203 -13.88 25.13 19.19
CA LEU A 203 -13.17 24.26 18.23
C LEU A 203 -14.06 23.11 17.74
N LYS A 204 -14.89 22.53 18.61
CA LYS A 204 -15.80 21.42 18.22
C LYS A 204 -16.89 21.86 17.26
N GLU A 205 -17.42 23.07 17.44
CA GLU A 205 -18.45 23.66 16.58
C GLU A 205 -17.88 24.05 15.22
N GLU A 206 -16.68 24.64 15.19
CA GLU A 206 -16.04 25.08 13.94
C GLU A 206 -15.39 23.95 13.14
N PHE A 207 -15.02 22.82 13.77
CA PHE A 207 -14.30 21.73 13.11
C PHE A 207 -15.02 21.17 11.89
N THR A 208 -16.26 20.72 12.06
CA THR A 208 -17.04 20.10 10.97
C THR A 208 -17.21 21.02 9.76
N PRO A 209 -17.67 22.29 9.89
CA PRO A 209 -17.83 23.17 8.73
C PRO A 209 -16.50 23.49 8.03
N ILE A 210 -15.39 23.65 8.77
CA ILE A 210 -14.08 23.93 8.16
C ILE A 210 -13.55 22.71 7.42
N ILE A 211 -13.54 21.54 8.05
CA ILE A 211 -13.06 20.30 7.42
C ILE A 211 -13.89 20.00 6.17
N MET A 212 -15.22 20.07 6.24
CA MET A 212 -16.09 19.82 5.08
C MET A 212 -15.87 20.82 3.94
N LYS A 213 -15.62 22.10 4.26
CA LYS A 213 -15.29 23.12 3.25
C LYS A 213 -13.99 22.78 2.53
N HIS A 214 -12.96 22.38 3.27
CA HIS A 214 -11.66 22.00 2.68
C HIS A 214 -11.74 20.71 1.88
N PHE A 215 -12.47 19.74 2.41
CA PHE A 215 -12.70 18.47 1.75
C PHE A 215 -13.30 18.65 0.34
N LYS A 216 -14.36 19.46 0.21
CA LYS A 216 -15.05 19.69 -1.07
C LYS A 216 -14.12 20.21 -2.18
N ARG A 217 -12.97 20.80 -1.85
CA ARG A 217 -11.99 21.30 -2.83
C ARG A 217 -11.25 20.18 -3.56
N TYR A 218 -11.18 18.99 -2.96
CA TYR A 218 -10.53 17.83 -3.58
C TYR A 218 -11.41 17.17 -4.65
N ALA A 219 -12.71 17.49 -4.71
CA ALA A 219 -13.68 16.89 -5.63
C ALA A 219 -13.62 15.35 -5.66
N TYR A 220 -13.34 14.75 -4.49
CA TYR A 220 -13.17 13.31 -4.34
C TYR A 220 -14.52 12.60 -4.26
N ASN A 221 -14.69 11.54 -5.05
CA ASN A 221 -15.90 10.75 -5.11
C ASN A 221 -15.73 9.47 -4.27
N CYS A 222 -16.41 9.43 -3.11
CA CYS A 222 -16.43 8.27 -2.23
C CYS A 222 -17.27 7.13 -2.87
N ILE A 223 -16.67 5.96 -3.03
CA ILE A 223 -17.32 4.75 -3.52
C ILE A 223 -17.45 3.78 -2.35
N LYS A 224 -18.68 3.61 -1.87
CA LYS A 224 -18.95 2.67 -0.78
C LYS A 224 -18.61 1.26 -1.21
N LYS A 225 -17.70 0.64 -0.46
CA LYS A 225 -17.38 -0.77 -0.59
C LYS A 225 -18.49 -1.63 0.01
N ASN A 226 -18.90 -2.66 -0.72
CA ASN A 226 -19.85 -3.64 -0.19
C ASN A 226 -19.13 -4.79 0.53
N GLU A 227 -19.88 -5.55 1.32
CA GLU A 227 -19.31 -6.61 2.16
C GLU A 227 -18.74 -7.77 1.34
N ASP A 228 -19.38 -8.14 0.23
CA ASP A 228 -18.87 -9.18 -0.68
C ASP A 228 -17.51 -8.80 -1.28
N GLU A 229 -17.33 -7.54 -1.68
CA GLU A 229 -16.05 -7.02 -2.17
C GLU A 229 -14.98 -7.08 -1.08
N TYR A 230 -15.33 -6.75 0.16
CA TYR A 230 -14.41 -6.82 1.28
C TYR A 230 -14.01 -8.27 1.62
N GLU A 231 -14.95 -9.23 1.54
CA GLU A 231 -14.66 -10.66 1.67
C GLU A 231 -13.73 -11.16 0.56
N VAL A 232 -13.92 -10.68 -0.68
CA VAL A 232 -13.00 -10.96 -1.78
C VAL A 232 -11.58 -10.47 -1.47
N ASP A 233 -11.42 -9.29 -0.86
CA ASP A 233 -10.11 -8.79 -0.45
C ASP A 233 -9.45 -9.62 0.65
N LYS A 234 -10.24 -10.13 1.62
CA LYS A 234 -9.73 -11.09 2.61
C LYS A 234 -9.18 -12.34 1.93
N ILE A 235 -9.87 -12.86 0.91
CA ILE A 235 -9.43 -14.02 0.12
C ILE A 235 -8.17 -13.70 -0.67
N ILE A 236 -8.08 -12.52 -1.28
CA ILE A 236 -6.89 -12.09 -2.02
C ILE A 236 -5.68 -12.02 -1.08
N THR A 237 -5.82 -11.44 0.13
CA THR A 237 -4.72 -11.40 1.09
C THR A 237 -4.27 -12.80 1.51
N LYS A 238 -5.20 -13.76 1.68
CA LYS A 238 -4.85 -15.18 1.93
C LYS A 238 -4.04 -15.76 0.77
N LYS A 239 -4.38 -15.44 -0.48
CA LYS A 239 -3.59 -15.86 -1.65
C LYS A 239 -2.20 -15.24 -1.64
N ILE A 240 -2.04 -13.97 -1.28
CA ILE A 240 -0.72 -13.33 -1.12
C ILE A 240 0.16 -14.13 -0.14
N MET A 241 -0.40 -14.52 1.02
CA MET A 241 0.31 -15.36 1.99
C MET A 241 0.77 -16.70 1.38
N ILE A 242 -0.09 -17.38 0.63
CA ILE A 242 0.25 -18.65 -0.05
C ILE A 242 1.39 -18.45 -1.05
N HIS A 243 1.36 -17.37 -1.84
CA HIS A 243 2.42 -17.04 -2.78
C HIS A 243 3.75 -16.74 -2.07
N LEU A 244 3.73 -15.97 -0.97
CA LEU A 244 4.92 -15.71 -0.15
C LEU A 244 5.49 -17.01 0.45
N GLN A 245 4.65 -17.87 0.99
CA GLN A 245 5.07 -19.19 1.48
C GLN A 245 5.69 -20.04 0.37
N THR A 246 5.11 -20.01 -0.83
CA THR A 246 5.65 -20.69 -2.01
C THR A 246 7.03 -20.15 -2.36
N PHE A 247 7.19 -18.83 -2.47
CA PHE A 247 8.47 -18.17 -2.76
C PHE A 247 9.58 -18.58 -1.79
N PHE A 248 9.30 -18.60 -0.48
CA PHE A 248 10.31 -19.00 0.51
C PHE A 248 10.61 -20.50 0.49
N LYS A 249 9.71 -21.37 0.02
CA LYS A 249 9.92 -22.82 -0.12
C LYS A 249 10.74 -23.23 -1.35
N ILE A 250 10.79 -22.40 -2.40
CA ILE A 250 11.62 -22.68 -3.60
C ILE A 250 13.09 -22.81 -3.16
N ARG A 251 13.69 -24.00 -3.33
CA ARG A 251 15.12 -24.23 -3.03
C ARG A 251 15.99 -23.66 -4.14
N SER A 252 17.14 -23.09 -3.75
CA SER A 252 18.16 -22.52 -4.63
C SER A 252 18.81 -23.52 -5.61
N ASP A 253 18.62 -24.83 -5.39
CA ASP A 253 19.33 -25.87 -6.15
C ASP A 253 18.67 -26.25 -7.49
N SER A 254 17.61 -25.55 -7.89
CA SER A 254 16.92 -25.84 -9.16
C SER A 254 17.13 -24.71 -10.17
N ALA A 255 18.34 -24.69 -10.75
CA ALA A 255 18.65 -24.01 -12.02
C ALA A 255 17.87 -24.56 -13.24
N SER A 256 16.66 -25.11 -13.02
CA SER A 256 15.79 -25.62 -14.08
C SER A 256 14.31 -25.66 -13.67
N CYS A 257 13.79 -24.64 -12.96
CA CYS A 257 12.34 -24.48 -12.91
C CYS A 257 11.85 -23.87 -14.22
N LYS A 258 11.65 -24.75 -15.22
CA LYS A 258 10.93 -24.46 -16.47
C LYS A 258 9.70 -23.61 -16.18
N LYS A 259 9.64 -22.45 -16.83
CA LYS A 259 8.49 -21.53 -17.00
C LYS A 259 7.16 -22.14 -16.54
N LYS A 260 6.72 -21.83 -15.33
CA LYS A 260 5.29 -21.81 -14.97
C LYS A 260 4.82 -20.38 -14.88
N THR A 261 4.88 -19.68 -16.02
CA THR A 261 3.95 -18.59 -16.26
C THR A 261 2.57 -19.25 -16.29
N GLN A 262 1.76 -19.10 -15.24
CA GLN A 262 0.35 -19.45 -15.33
C GLN A 262 -0.26 -18.52 -16.37
N LYS A 263 -0.35 -18.98 -17.62
CA LYS A 263 -1.12 -18.30 -18.67
C LYS A 263 -2.55 -18.20 -18.16
N ASN A 264 -3.05 -16.96 -18.11
CA ASN A 264 -4.44 -16.61 -17.88
C ASN A 264 -5.37 -17.62 -18.56
N VAL A 265 -6.30 -18.17 -17.77
CA VAL A 265 -7.47 -18.88 -18.28
C VAL A 265 -8.20 -17.89 -19.20
N LYS A 266 -8.09 -18.10 -20.51
CA LYS A 266 -8.89 -17.37 -21.48
C LYS A 266 -10.35 -17.69 -21.18
N TYR A 267 -11.10 -16.70 -20.70
CA TYR A 267 -12.56 -16.74 -20.73
C TYR A 267 -12.98 -17.01 -22.18
N ARG A 268 -13.47 -18.22 -22.45
CA ARG A 268 -14.18 -18.52 -23.70
C ARG A 268 -15.48 -17.74 -23.65
N VAL A 269 -15.52 -16.61 -24.34
CA VAL A 269 -16.78 -15.96 -24.71
C VAL A 269 -17.51 -16.93 -25.64
N ASN A 270 -18.56 -17.58 -25.13
CA ASN A 270 -19.45 -18.38 -25.95
C ASN A 270 -20.21 -17.43 -26.89
N LYS A 271 -19.78 -17.36 -28.15
CA LYS A 271 -20.52 -16.72 -29.23
C LYS A 271 -21.76 -17.57 -29.51
N THR A 272 -22.92 -17.15 -29.00
CA THR A 272 -24.21 -17.71 -29.40
C THR A 272 -24.43 -17.41 -30.89
N ARG A 273 -24.32 -18.46 -31.72
CA ARG A 273 -24.77 -18.42 -33.12
C ARG A 273 -26.30 -18.32 -33.11
N SER A 274 -26.85 -17.19 -33.52
CA SER A 274 -28.26 -17.14 -33.92
C SER A 274 -28.45 -18.02 -35.14
N ARG A 275 -29.31 -19.03 -35.02
CA ARG A 275 -29.81 -19.80 -36.16
C ARG A 275 -31.00 -19.04 -36.73
N THR A 276 -30.87 -18.69 -38.00
CA THR A 276 -31.91 -18.34 -38.94
C THR A 276 -33.06 -19.35 -38.89
N ASN A 277 -34.30 -18.88 -38.72
CA ASN A 277 -35.49 -19.60 -39.11
C ASN A 277 -36.10 -18.90 -40.33
N LYS A 278 -35.94 -19.54 -41.49
CA LYS A 278 -36.85 -19.41 -42.63
C LYS A 278 -37.92 -20.48 -42.48
N LYS A 279 -39.17 -20.07 -42.38
CA LYS A 279 -40.33 -20.68 -43.04
C LYS A 279 -41.32 -19.57 -43.30
#